data_AF-A0A2D4FZH4-F1
#
_entry.id   AF-A0A2D4FZH4-F1
#
_cell.length_a   1.000
_cell.length_b   1.000
_cell.length_c   1.000
_cell.angle_alpha   90.00
_cell.angle_beta   90.00
_cell.angle_gamma   90.00
#
_symmetry.space_group_name_H-M   'P 1'
#
loop_
_entity.id
_entity.type
_entity.pdbx_description
1 polymer ?
#
loop_
_entity_poly.entity_id
_entity_poly.type
_entity_poly.pdbx_seq_one_letter_code
_entity_poly.pdbx_strand_id
1 'polypeptide(L)'
;VVVCVLGGWCAIYIGDTILKSSSLKESYEEWLVSYGLSVSPFHVRWQTAFFNRLFYTWGRWKPRFLYLWFNIGMIFGIAAMFGSVVLLGKTLMQTLSQMLTENPASQNDQMLQVVVPGVNLPISQLSYFFTAILISGIIHEVGHGVAAIREQVRFNGFGIFIFIIYPGAFVDLFTTHLQLISPIQQLRIFCAGQLF
;
A
#
# COMPACT_ATOMS: atom_id res chain seq x y z
N VAL A 1 14.88 7.42 -19.41
CA VAL A 1 14.35 7.20 -18.05
C VAL A 1 13.96 5.74 -17.82
N VAL A 2 12.98 5.18 -18.55
CA VAL A 2 12.54 3.78 -18.37
C VAL A 2 13.69 2.77 -18.55
N VAL A 3 14.51 2.92 -19.60
CA VAL A 3 15.69 2.05 -19.84
C VAL A 3 16.70 2.15 -18.69
N CYS A 4 16.93 3.35 -18.15
CA CYS A 4 17.83 3.54 -17.02
C CYS A 4 17.29 2.90 -15.73
N VAL A 5 15.97 3.01 -15.49
CA VAL A 5 15.31 2.40 -14.33
C VAL A 5 15.36 0.88 -14.44
N LEU A 6 14.96 0.31 -15.58
CA LEU A 6 15.01 -1.14 -15.81
C LEU A 6 16.45 -1.67 -15.77
N GLY A 7 17.39 -0.95 -16.37
CA GLY A 7 18.82 -1.27 -16.31
C GLY A 7 19.36 -1.27 -14.87
N GLY A 8 18.96 -0.30 -14.06
CA GLY A 8 19.28 -0.25 -12.63
C GLY A 8 18.72 -1.44 -11.85
N TRP A 9 17.46 -1.81 -12.09
CA TRP A 9 16.85 -3.00 -11.47
C TRP A 9 17.52 -4.30 -11.89
N CYS A 10 17.87 -4.42 -13.17
CA CYS A 10 18.64 -5.56 -13.66
C CYS A 10 20.03 -5.62 -12.99
N ALA A 11 20.71 -4.49 -12.83
CA ALA A 11 22.01 -4.44 -12.15
C ALA A 11 21.91 -4.86 -10.67
N ILE A 12 20.87 -4.37 -9.96
CA ILE A 12 20.60 -4.77 -8.56
C ILE A 12 20.32 -6.27 -8.49
N TYR A 13 19.47 -6.80 -9.36
CA TYR A 13 19.12 -8.21 -9.39
C TYR A 13 20.30 -9.12 -9.74
N ILE A 14 21.11 -8.72 -10.73
CA ILE A 14 22.33 -9.44 -11.09
C ILE A 14 23.33 -9.41 -9.93
N GLY A 15 23.51 -8.26 -9.27
CA GLY A 15 24.35 -8.13 -8.08
C GLY A 15 23.89 -9.07 -6.95
N ASP A 16 22.59 -9.08 -6.63
CA ASP A 16 22.01 -9.98 -5.63
C ASP A 16 22.21 -11.46 -6.00
N THR A 17 22.04 -11.80 -7.28
CA THR A 17 22.23 -13.18 -7.77
C THR A 17 23.69 -13.61 -7.68
N ILE A 18 24.64 -12.73 -8.01
CA ILE A 18 26.08 -13.00 -7.90
C ILE A 18 26.48 -13.19 -6.45
N LEU A 19 26.01 -12.32 -5.55
CA LEU A 19 26.29 -12.40 -4.11
C LEU A 19 25.74 -13.71 -3.52
N LYS A 20 24.53 -14.12 -3.89
CA LYS A 20 23.92 -15.40 -3.48
C LYS A 20 24.58 -16.64 -4.09
N SER A 21 25.27 -16.50 -5.22
CA SER A 21 25.99 -17.59 -5.90
C SER A 21 27.46 -17.73 -5.42
N SER A 22 27.99 -16.69 -4.78
CA SER A 22 29.37 -16.66 -4.30
C SER A 22 29.57 -17.44 -3.00
N SER A 23 30.83 -17.65 -2.61
CA SER A 23 31.19 -18.23 -1.30
C SER A 23 30.73 -17.38 -0.10
N LEU A 24 30.27 -16.15 -0.33
CA LEU A 24 29.76 -15.23 0.70
C LEU A 24 28.25 -15.35 0.91
N LYS A 25 27.59 -16.34 0.31
CA LYS A 25 26.14 -16.53 0.38
C LYS A 25 25.61 -16.47 1.82
N GLU A 26 26.18 -17.26 2.73
CA GLU A 26 25.68 -17.34 4.12
C GLU A 26 25.79 -15.99 4.82
N SER A 27 26.93 -15.30 4.69
CA SER A 27 27.13 -13.98 5.29
C SER A 27 26.20 -12.91 4.69
N TYR A 28 25.95 -12.97 3.37
CA TYR A 28 25.04 -12.04 2.70
C TYR A 28 23.56 -12.33 3.04
N GLU A 29 23.14 -13.59 3.14
CA GLU A 29 21.79 -13.96 3.56
C GLU A 29 21.56 -13.59 5.04
N GLU A 30 22.53 -13.84 5.93
CA GLU A 30 22.47 -13.39 7.31
C GLU A 30 22.40 -11.86 7.40
N TRP A 31 23.18 -11.14 6.58
CA TRP A 31 23.12 -9.70 6.51
C TRP A 31 21.74 -9.20 6.05
N LEU A 32 21.21 -9.74 4.94
CA LEU A 32 19.86 -9.41 4.46
C LEU A 32 18.79 -9.66 5.53
N VAL A 33 18.84 -10.80 6.21
CA VAL A 33 17.91 -11.15 7.29
C VAL A 33 18.08 -10.22 8.49
N SER A 34 19.32 -9.89 8.87
CA SER A 34 19.61 -9.01 10.03
C SER A 34 19.05 -7.59 9.84
N TYR A 35 19.05 -7.10 8.61
CA TYR A 35 18.48 -5.80 8.24
C TYR A 35 17.01 -5.86 7.82
N GLY A 36 16.41 -7.07 7.75
CA GLY A 36 15.04 -7.28 7.31
C GLY A 36 14.81 -6.94 5.84
N LEU A 37 15.83 -7.06 5.00
CA LEU A 37 15.78 -6.72 3.59
C LEU A 37 15.50 -7.98 2.75
N SER A 38 14.52 -7.89 1.86
CA SER A 38 14.20 -8.95 0.89
C SER A 38 14.22 -8.35 -0.51
N VAL A 39 15.15 -8.84 -1.34
CA VAL A 39 15.29 -8.42 -2.74
C VAL A 39 14.70 -9.49 -3.65
N SER A 40 13.73 -9.08 -4.46
CA SER A 40 13.08 -9.87 -5.51
C SER A 40 13.21 -9.12 -6.84
N PRO A 41 13.05 -9.78 -8.00
CA PRO A 41 13.13 -9.08 -9.29
C PRO A 41 12.11 -7.94 -9.34
N PHE A 42 12.58 -6.72 -9.63
CA PHE A 42 11.79 -5.48 -9.68
C PHE A 42 11.11 -5.06 -8.36
N HIS A 43 11.49 -5.67 -7.24
CA HIS A 43 10.83 -5.45 -5.96
C HIS A 43 11.83 -5.56 -4.80
N VAL A 44 12.00 -4.47 -4.04
CA VAL A 44 12.74 -4.50 -2.77
C VAL A 44 11.78 -4.28 -1.63
N ARG A 45 11.88 -5.09 -0.60
CA ARG A 45 11.15 -4.94 0.66
C ARG A 45 12.14 -4.71 1.79
N TRP A 46 11.80 -3.80 2.67
CA TRP A 46 12.50 -3.56 3.91
C TRP A 46 11.49 -3.63 5.05
N GLN A 47 11.75 -4.49 6.03
CA GLN A 47 10.89 -4.69 7.18
C GLN A 47 11.64 -4.35 8.47
N THR A 48 10.97 -3.66 9.39
CA THR A 48 11.50 -3.30 10.70
C THR A 48 10.50 -3.62 11.81
N ALA A 49 11.01 -4.20 12.90
CA ALA A 49 10.25 -4.44 14.12
C ALA A 49 10.37 -3.27 15.13
N PHE A 50 11.12 -2.22 14.80
CA PHE A 50 11.41 -1.11 15.72
C PHE A 50 10.13 -0.40 16.19
N PHE A 51 9.19 -0.19 15.27
CA PHE A 51 7.94 0.53 15.56
C PHE A 51 6.91 -0.30 16.33
N ASN A 52 7.13 -1.61 16.51
CA ASN A 52 6.14 -2.51 17.13
C ASN A 52 5.68 -2.00 18.50
N ARG A 53 6.59 -1.48 19.32
CA ARG A 53 6.26 -0.94 20.65
C ARG A 53 5.34 0.28 20.57
N LEU A 54 5.54 1.16 19.58
CA LEU A 54 4.70 2.33 19.36
C LEU A 54 3.31 1.89 18.93
N PHE A 55 3.21 0.96 17.98
CA PHE A 55 1.95 0.34 17.56
C PHE A 55 1.20 -0.30 18.73
N TYR A 56 1.87 -1.04 19.61
CA TYR A 56 1.24 -1.62 20.81
C TYR A 56 0.71 -0.55 21.77
N THR A 57 1.43 0.56 21.90
CA THR A 57 1.01 1.68 22.75
C THR A 57 -0.22 2.36 22.16
N TRP A 58 -0.19 2.65 20.86
CA TRP A 58 -1.28 3.29 20.13
C TRP A 58 -2.54 2.42 20.06
N GLY A 59 -2.40 1.12 19.76
CA GLY A 59 -3.54 0.18 19.71
C GLY A 59 -4.25 -0.03 21.05
N ARG A 60 -3.61 0.32 22.17
CA ARG A 60 -4.19 0.27 23.53
C ARG A 60 -4.55 1.64 24.07
N TRP A 61 -4.25 2.72 23.34
CA TRP A 61 -4.53 4.08 23.77
C TRP A 61 -6.04 4.36 23.63
N LYS A 62 -6.76 4.32 24.75
CA LYS A 62 -8.21 4.58 24.83
C LYS A 62 -9.05 3.59 23.98
N PRO A 63 -9.24 2.35 24.46
CA PRO A 63 -9.84 1.25 23.70
C PRO A 63 -11.26 1.50 23.17
N ARG A 64 -12.06 2.31 23.88
CA ARG A 64 -13.42 2.67 23.46
C ARG A 64 -13.43 3.64 22.28
N PHE A 65 -12.52 4.61 22.29
CA PHE A 65 -12.40 5.59 21.21
C PHE A 65 -11.96 4.92 19.91
N LEU A 66 -10.90 4.10 19.96
CA LEU A 66 -10.44 3.33 18.81
C LEU A 66 -11.53 2.42 18.25
N TYR A 67 -12.28 1.73 19.11
CA TYR A 67 -13.38 0.88 18.66
C TYR A 67 -14.43 1.67 17.88
N LEU A 68 -14.86 2.82 18.40
CA LEU A 68 -15.85 3.65 17.73
C LEU A 68 -15.30 4.22 16.42
N TRP A 69 -14.04 4.68 16.43
CA TRP A 69 -13.33 5.17 15.24
C TRP A 69 -13.33 4.12 14.14
N PHE A 70 -12.80 2.92 14.39
CA PHE A 70 -12.73 1.86 13.39
C PHE A 70 -14.12 1.34 12.95
N ASN A 71 -15.12 1.36 13.83
CA ASN A 71 -16.48 0.97 13.44
C ASN A 71 -17.11 1.99 12.46
N ILE A 72 -16.93 3.29 12.72
CA ILE A 72 -17.35 4.34 11.78
C ILE A 72 -16.61 4.19 10.44
N GLY A 73 -15.30 3.93 10.48
CA GLY A 73 -14.49 3.69 9.28
C GLY A 73 -14.92 2.49 8.47
N MET A 74 -15.30 1.41 9.13
CA MET A 74 -15.84 0.24 8.45
C MET A 74 -17.13 0.59 7.70
N ILE A 75 -18.07 1.29 8.34
CA ILE A 75 -19.32 1.72 7.69
C ILE A 75 -19.01 2.66 6.51
N PHE A 76 -18.14 3.64 6.72
CA PHE A 76 -17.70 4.57 5.69
C PHE A 76 -17.02 3.85 4.52
N GLY A 77 -16.10 2.91 4.81
CA GLY A 77 -15.39 2.13 3.80
C GLY A 77 -16.33 1.27 2.96
N ILE A 78 -17.32 0.62 3.58
CA ILE A 78 -18.36 -0.13 2.88
C ILE A 78 -19.16 0.82 1.97
N ALA A 79 -19.62 1.96 2.49
CA ALA A 79 -20.35 2.95 1.69
C ALA A 79 -19.51 3.49 0.52
N ALA A 80 -18.23 3.77 0.74
CA ALA A 80 -17.28 4.22 -0.26
C ALA A 80 -17.03 3.16 -1.34
N MET A 81 -16.95 1.88 -0.97
CA MET A 81 -16.85 0.78 -1.93
C MET A 81 -18.07 0.76 -2.87
N PHE A 82 -19.29 0.80 -2.34
CA PHE A 82 -20.49 0.90 -3.18
C PHE A 82 -20.50 2.17 -4.05
N GLY A 83 -20.12 3.31 -3.47
CA GLY A 83 -19.97 4.57 -4.19
C GLY A 83 -18.99 4.47 -5.37
N SER A 84 -17.85 3.81 -5.17
CA SER A 84 -16.84 3.61 -6.21
C SER A 84 -17.35 2.74 -7.36
N VAL A 85 -18.11 1.68 -7.09
CA VAL A 85 -18.68 0.81 -8.13
C VAL A 85 -19.69 1.59 -8.98
N VAL A 86 -20.55 2.38 -8.36
CA VAL A 86 -21.52 3.24 -9.08
C VAL A 86 -20.79 4.29 -9.92
N LEU A 87 -19.76 4.93 -9.36
CA LEU A 87 -19.00 5.96 -10.06
C LEU A 87 -18.25 5.37 -11.27
N LEU A 88 -17.54 4.25 -11.08
CA LEU A 88 -16.85 3.54 -12.16
C LEU A 88 -17.84 3.07 -13.24
N GLY A 89 -19.02 2.57 -12.85
CA GLY A 89 -20.09 2.21 -13.79
C GLY A 89 -20.56 3.41 -14.62
N LYS A 90 -20.75 4.58 -13.99
CA LYS A 90 -21.08 5.82 -14.71
C LYS A 90 -19.96 6.24 -15.67
N THR A 91 -18.70 6.22 -15.23
CA THR A 91 -17.56 6.56 -16.09
C THR A 91 -17.44 5.61 -17.27
N LEU A 92 -17.67 4.31 -17.07
CA LEU A 92 -17.70 3.31 -18.15
C LEU A 92 -18.80 3.62 -19.16
N MET A 93 -20.03 3.85 -18.69
CA MET A 93 -21.17 4.16 -19.58
C MET A 93 -20.93 5.46 -20.36
N GLN A 94 -20.38 6.48 -19.72
CA GLN A 94 -20.04 7.74 -20.36
C GLN A 94 -18.95 7.55 -21.43
N THR A 95 -17.90 6.79 -21.12
CA THR A 95 -16.84 6.46 -22.08
C THR A 95 -17.39 5.68 -23.27
N LEU A 96 -18.26 4.69 -23.03
CA LEU A 96 -18.88 3.91 -24.10
C LEU A 96 -19.79 4.78 -24.98
N SER A 97 -20.59 5.67 -24.40
CA SER A 97 -21.46 6.58 -25.16
C SER A 97 -20.68 7.56 -26.05
N GLN A 98 -19.50 8.01 -25.60
CA GLN A 98 -18.60 8.87 -26.38
C GLN A 98 -17.97 8.12 -27.56
N MET A 99 -17.68 6.83 -27.41
CA MET A 99 -17.12 6.00 -28.49
C MET A 99 -18.17 5.61 -29.54
N LEU A 100 -19.44 5.48 -29.14
CA LEU A 100 -20.55 5.10 -30.03
C LEU A 100 -21.19 6.31 -30.75
N THR A 101 -21.03 7.51 -30.23
CA THR A 101 -21.63 8.72 -30.78
C THR A 101 -20.50 9.67 -31.19
N GLU A 102 -20.24 9.85 -32.48
CA GLU A 102 -19.28 10.84 -33.01
C GLU A 102 -19.77 12.29 -32.78
N ASN A 103 -20.05 12.68 -31.54
CA ASN A 103 -20.49 14.03 -31.20
C ASN A 103 -19.70 14.57 -30.01
N PRO A 104 -18.97 15.69 -30.18
CA PRO A 104 -18.18 16.31 -29.12
C PRO A 104 -19.10 17.17 -28.25
N ALA A 105 -20.03 16.54 -27.53
CA ALA A 105 -20.92 17.26 -26.62
C ALA A 105 -20.34 17.31 -25.21
N SER A 106 -19.66 18.43 -24.93
CA SER A 106 -19.50 19.07 -23.61
C SER A 106 -19.01 18.18 -22.46
N GLN A 107 -17.70 18.23 -22.25
CA GLN A 107 -17.03 17.87 -20.99
C GLN A 107 -17.57 18.75 -19.86
N ASN A 108 -18.48 18.22 -19.04
CA ASN A 108 -18.74 18.78 -17.71
C ASN A 108 -17.98 17.96 -16.68
N ASP A 109 -16.92 18.59 -16.17
CA ASP A 109 -16.27 18.51 -14.87
C ASP A 109 -16.48 17.27 -14.00
N GLN A 110 -15.35 16.71 -13.56
CA GLN A 110 -15.17 15.52 -12.71
C GLN A 110 -15.20 14.17 -13.44
N MET A 111 -14.49 14.09 -14.58
CA MET A 111 -13.85 12.81 -14.89
C MET A 111 -12.77 12.57 -13.84
N LEU A 112 -12.79 11.40 -13.19
CA LEU A 112 -11.64 10.87 -12.47
C LEU A 112 -10.51 10.72 -13.49
N GLN A 113 -9.71 11.78 -13.65
CA GLN A 113 -8.57 11.71 -14.53
C GLN A 113 -7.54 10.81 -13.85
N VAL A 114 -7.36 9.62 -14.41
CA VAL A 114 -6.28 8.73 -13.96
C VAL A 114 -4.98 9.52 -14.10
N VAL A 115 -4.33 9.77 -12.97
CA VAL A 115 -3.03 10.45 -12.94
C VAL A 115 -2.03 9.51 -13.58
N VAL A 116 -1.58 9.84 -14.78
CA VAL A 116 -0.57 9.10 -15.54
C VAL A 116 0.69 9.95 -15.55
N PRO A 117 1.69 9.60 -14.70
CA PRO A 117 2.98 10.26 -14.68
C PRO A 117 3.56 10.49 -16.07
N GLY A 118 3.87 11.74 -16.43
CA GLY A 118 4.49 12.10 -17.70
C GLY A 118 3.52 12.41 -18.86
N VAL A 119 2.22 12.17 -18.71
CA VAL A 119 1.19 12.62 -19.67
C VAL A 119 0.40 13.80 -19.10
N ASN A 120 -0.12 13.66 -17.87
CA ASN A 120 -0.90 14.72 -17.21
C ASN A 120 -0.21 15.37 -16.01
N LEU A 121 0.95 14.85 -15.59
CA LEU A 121 1.80 15.46 -14.56
C LEU A 121 3.22 15.70 -15.07
N PRO A 122 3.77 16.92 -14.93
CA PRO A 122 5.16 17.20 -15.28
C PRO A 122 6.12 16.39 -14.41
N ILE A 123 7.23 15.95 -15.01
CA ILE A 123 8.22 15.05 -14.37
C ILE A 123 8.81 15.68 -13.09
N SER A 124 8.87 17.01 -13.01
CA SER A 124 9.31 17.75 -11.82
C SER A 124 8.40 17.57 -10.60
N GLN A 125 7.11 17.28 -10.82
CA GLN A 125 6.14 17.05 -9.75
C GLN A 125 6.06 15.58 -9.31
N LEU A 126 6.74 14.69 -10.04
CA LEU A 126 6.72 13.25 -9.79
C LEU A 126 7.30 12.89 -8.42
N SER A 127 8.32 13.62 -7.97
CA SER A 127 8.90 13.44 -6.63
C SER A 127 7.90 13.75 -5.52
N TYR A 128 7.12 14.84 -5.66
CA TYR A 128 6.06 15.18 -4.72
C TYR A 128 4.95 14.13 -4.73
N PHE A 129 4.57 13.64 -5.92
CA PHE A 129 3.55 12.60 -6.06
C PHE A 129 3.97 11.30 -5.35
N PHE A 130 5.20 10.81 -5.59
CA PHE A 130 5.69 9.61 -4.92
C PHE A 130 5.89 9.79 -3.41
N THR A 131 6.33 10.97 -2.98
CA THR A 131 6.47 11.29 -1.55
C THR A 131 5.09 11.34 -0.88
N ALA A 132 4.10 11.95 -1.52
CA ALA A 132 2.73 12.01 -1.02
C ALA A 132 2.10 10.62 -0.93
N ILE A 133 2.26 9.77 -1.95
CA ILE A 133 1.80 8.38 -1.93
C ILE A 133 2.50 7.58 -0.84
N LEU A 134 3.81 7.73 -0.68
CA LEU A 134 4.55 7.02 0.36
C LEU A 134 4.06 7.42 1.75
N ILE A 135 3.92 8.72 2.03
CA ILE A 135 3.44 9.22 3.33
C ILE A 135 2.01 8.74 3.57
N SER A 136 1.12 8.88 2.58
CA SER A 136 -0.25 8.41 2.67
C SER A 136 -0.32 6.89 2.90
N GLY A 137 0.49 6.12 2.17
CA GLY A 137 0.58 4.67 2.35
C GLY A 137 1.08 4.27 3.72
N ILE A 138 2.09 4.96 4.27
CA ILE A 138 2.56 4.72 5.65
C ILE A 138 1.42 4.93 6.64
N ILE A 139 0.69 6.05 6.51
CA ILE A 139 -0.41 6.40 7.41
C ILE A 139 -1.58 5.40 7.27
N HIS A 140 -1.92 5.00 6.04
CA HIS A 140 -2.92 3.97 5.73
C HIS A 140 -2.61 2.64 6.41
N GLU A 141 -1.38 2.16 6.23
CA GLU A 141 -0.90 0.92 6.83
C GLU A 141 -0.81 1.00 8.35
N VAL A 142 -0.49 2.18 8.89
CA VAL A 142 -0.55 2.42 10.34
C VAL A 142 -1.96 2.16 10.88
N GLY A 143 -3.00 2.60 10.15
CA GLY A 143 -4.39 2.32 10.47
C GLY A 143 -4.68 0.82 10.60
N HIS A 144 -4.23 0.02 9.63
CA HIS A 144 -4.35 -1.44 9.67
C HIS A 144 -3.61 -2.05 10.86
N GLY A 145 -2.39 -1.61 11.14
CA GLY A 145 -1.58 -2.08 12.26
C GLY A 145 -2.23 -1.81 13.63
N VAL A 146 -2.74 -0.59 13.83
CA VAL A 146 -3.41 -0.20 15.08
C VAL A 146 -4.72 -0.98 15.27
N ALA A 147 -5.50 -1.18 14.19
CA ALA A 147 -6.71 -2.00 14.24
C ALA A 147 -6.43 -3.47 14.55
N ALA A 148 -5.39 -4.05 13.94
CA ALA A 148 -5.00 -5.43 14.19
C ALA A 148 -4.63 -5.67 15.66
N ILE A 149 -3.82 -4.79 16.25
CA ILE A 149 -3.46 -4.89 17.67
C ILE A 149 -4.70 -4.76 18.57
N ARG A 150 -5.65 -3.91 18.17
CA ARG A 150 -6.90 -3.74 18.92
C ARG A 150 -7.73 -5.02 18.92
N GLU A 151 -7.87 -5.68 17.77
CA GLU A 151 -8.54 -6.98 17.62
C GLU A 151 -7.72 -8.17 18.14
N GLN A 152 -6.65 -7.91 18.89
CA GLN A 152 -5.73 -8.91 19.48
C GLN A 152 -5.03 -9.79 18.43
N VAL A 153 -4.84 -9.28 17.22
CA VAL A 153 -4.06 -9.96 16.17
C VAL A 153 -2.58 -9.70 16.38
N ARG A 154 -1.77 -10.75 16.22
CA ARG A 154 -0.31 -10.65 16.33
C ARG A 154 0.26 -9.80 15.18
N PHE A 155 1.01 -8.77 15.57
CA PHE A 155 1.73 -7.85 14.69
C PHE A 155 3.21 -8.24 14.64
N ASN A 156 3.72 -8.59 13.47
CA ASN A 156 5.12 -9.00 13.31
C ASN A 156 6.03 -7.80 13.06
N GLY A 157 5.59 -6.86 12.21
CA GLY A 157 6.39 -5.67 11.92
C GLY A 157 5.72 -4.72 10.93
N PHE A 158 6.40 -3.60 10.68
CA PHE A 158 6.05 -2.64 9.65
C PHE A 158 7.15 -2.62 8.60
N GLY A 159 6.80 -2.44 7.33
CA GLY A 159 7.78 -2.40 6.25
C GLY A 159 7.43 -1.40 5.17
N ILE A 160 8.45 -1.10 4.38
CA ILE A 160 8.36 -0.28 3.17
C ILE A 160 8.82 -1.16 2.01
N PHE A 161 8.17 -1.02 0.87
CA PHE A 161 8.59 -1.69 -0.35
C PHE A 161 8.66 -0.70 -1.51
N ILE A 162 9.50 -1.01 -2.48
CA ILE A 162 9.59 -0.27 -3.73
C ILE A 162 9.40 -1.28 -4.86
N PHE A 163 8.39 -1.03 -5.69
CA PHE A 163 8.10 -1.82 -6.88
C PHE A 163 8.37 -0.99 -8.13
N ILE A 164 9.45 -1.29 -8.85
CA ILE A 164 9.99 -0.55 -10.00
C ILE A 164 10.29 0.94 -9.69
N ILE A 165 9.27 1.77 -9.52
CA ILE A 165 9.38 3.18 -9.12
C ILE A 165 8.38 3.50 -7.99
N TYR A 166 7.35 2.68 -7.82
CA TYR A 166 6.26 2.92 -6.88
C TYR A 166 6.70 2.59 -5.45
N PRO A 167 6.78 3.57 -4.55
CA PRO A 167 7.02 3.31 -3.14
C PRO A 167 5.70 2.98 -2.44
N GLY A 168 5.72 2.01 -1.54
CA GLY A 168 4.58 1.62 -0.72
C GLY A 168 5.02 1.22 0.68
N ALA A 169 4.06 1.15 1.59
CA ALA A 169 4.25 0.60 2.92
C ALA A 169 3.42 -0.67 3.06
N PHE A 170 3.76 -1.51 4.03
CA PHE A 170 2.94 -2.66 4.41
C PHE A 170 3.08 -2.93 5.90
N VAL A 171 2.01 -3.44 6.51
CA VAL A 171 2.08 -4.09 7.82
C VAL A 171 2.14 -5.61 7.66
N ASP A 172 3.08 -6.25 8.37
CA ASP A 172 3.17 -7.70 8.45
C ASP A 172 2.34 -8.22 9.64
N LEU A 173 1.19 -8.82 9.32
CA LEU A 173 0.25 -9.41 10.26
C LEU A 173 0.34 -10.94 10.19
N PHE A 174 0.17 -11.60 11.35
CA PHE A 174 0.18 -13.06 11.37
C PHE A 174 -1.11 -13.64 10.77
N THR A 175 -0.99 -14.18 9.55
CA THR A 175 -2.13 -14.62 8.71
C THR A 175 -3.01 -15.68 9.35
N THR A 176 -2.43 -16.63 10.09
CA THR A 176 -3.22 -17.68 10.75
C THR A 176 -4.11 -17.11 11.86
N HIS A 177 -3.63 -16.12 12.60
CA HIS A 177 -4.45 -15.46 13.62
C HIS A 177 -5.51 -14.54 13.00
N LEU A 178 -5.22 -13.95 11.83
CA LEU A 178 -6.23 -13.22 11.05
C LEU A 178 -7.36 -14.12 10.56
N GLN A 179 -7.08 -15.36 10.19
CA GLN A 179 -8.10 -16.30 9.73
C GLN A 179 -8.98 -16.84 10.87
N LEU A 180 -8.46 -16.85 12.10
CA LEU A 180 -9.17 -17.33 13.28
C LEU A 180 -10.16 -16.31 13.88
N ILE A 181 -9.98 -15.01 13.59
CA ILE A 181 -10.89 -13.97 14.08
C ILE A 181 -12.18 -13.89 13.26
N SER A 182 -13.23 -13.33 13.85
CA SER A 182 -14.53 -13.23 13.20
C SER A 182 -14.49 -12.34 11.95
N PRO A 183 -15.35 -12.58 10.93
CA PRO A 183 -15.35 -11.79 9.69
C PRO A 183 -15.52 -10.28 9.91
N ILE A 184 -16.28 -9.87 10.93
CA ILE A 184 -16.49 -8.45 11.27
C ILE A 184 -15.22 -7.81 11.84
N GLN A 185 -14.38 -8.59 12.55
CA GLN A 185 -13.09 -8.11 13.02
C GLN A 185 -12.10 -7.98 11.86
N GLN A 186 -12.08 -8.96 10.95
CA GLN A 186 -11.27 -8.87 9.73
C GLN A 186 -11.66 -7.65 8.91
N LEU A 187 -12.96 -7.43 8.72
CA LEU A 187 -13.46 -6.29 7.96
C LEU A 187 -13.07 -4.95 8.60
N ARG A 188 -13.16 -4.83 9.95
CA ARG A 188 -12.67 -3.63 10.65
C ARG A 188 -11.19 -3.39 10.42
N ILE A 189 -10.37 -4.44 10.41
CA ILE A 189 -8.93 -4.30 10.11
C ILE A 189 -8.76 -3.88 8.65
N PHE A 190 -9.41 -4.53 7.68
CA PHE A 190 -9.28 -4.20 6.25
C PHE A 190 -9.83 -2.83 5.88
N CYS A 191 -10.80 -2.29 6.60
CA CYS A 191 -11.30 -0.93 6.38
C CYS A 191 -10.54 0.12 7.21
N ALA A 192 -9.68 -0.29 8.14
CA ALA A 192 -9.02 0.63 9.07
C ALA A 192 -8.13 1.65 8.37
N GLY A 193 -7.45 1.28 7.29
CA GLY A 193 -6.57 2.17 6.55
C GLY A 193 -7.30 3.34 5.88
N GLN A 194 -8.60 3.22 5.60
CA GLN A 194 -9.36 4.28 4.93
C GLN A 194 -9.59 5.52 5.79
N LEU A 195 -9.46 5.40 7.12
CA LEU A 195 -9.70 6.47 8.08
C LEU A 195 -8.47 7.33 8.37
N PHE A 196 -7.30 6.92 7.89
CA PHE A 196 -6.00 7.51 8.16
C PHE A 196 -5.46 8.14 6.89
#